data_AF-A0A7K5UE17-F1
#
_entry.id   AF-A0A7K5UE17-F1
#
_cell.length_a   1.000
_cell.length_b   1.000
_cell.length_c   1.000
_cell.angle_alpha   90.00
_cell.angle_beta   90.00
_cell.angle_gamma   90.00
#
_symmetry.space_group_name_H-M   'P 1'
#
loop_
_entity.id
_entity.type
_entity.pdbx_description
1 polymer ?
#
loop_
_entity_poly.entity_id
_entity_poly.type
_entity_poly.pdbx_seq_one_letter_code
_entity_poly.pdbx_strand_id
1 'polypeptide(L)'
;LDLSNCSLHSVPPELAEATAAIVLDLTENPLTTLPNGSFLGFTHLQLLAVPPALECPGGSDAWQEVTVDGSSRRCQGQKNPCNGSTDLAWLCPENSACAPDGPGFIQCLCDNPFHGYKCLREGTFPVLLFGGILGTATISLSLLLWGTQRRKAKTP
;
A
#
# COMPACT_ATOMS: atom_id res chain seq x y z
N LEU A 1 13.04 -0.05 -16.81
CA LEU A 1 11.79 -0.19 -17.58
C LEU A 1 11.69 1.02 -18.49
N ASP A 2 11.85 0.81 -19.78
CA ASP A 2 11.76 1.88 -20.76
C ASP A 2 10.38 1.82 -21.40
N LEU A 3 9.59 2.87 -21.21
CA LEU A 3 8.28 3.08 -21.81
C LEU A 3 8.27 4.38 -22.61
N SER A 4 9.45 4.84 -23.05
CA SER A 4 9.57 6.02 -23.89
C SER A 4 8.85 5.80 -25.23
N ASN A 5 8.27 6.87 -25.78
CA ASN A 5 7.63 6.88 -27.10
C ASN A 5 6.61 5.74 -27.34
N CYS A 6 5.83 5.41 -26.30
CA CYS A 6 4.82 4.36 -26.35
C CYS A 6 3.40 4.90 -26.65
N SER A 7 3.29 6.19 -26.99
CA SER A 7 2.01 6.89 -27.21
C SER A 7 1.06 6.84 -25.99
N LEU A 8 1.63 6.83 -24.77
CA LEU A 8 0.87 6.79 -23.53
C LEU A 8 0.22 8.15 -23.23
N HIS A 9 -1.10 8.18 -23.11
CA HIS A 9 -1.86 9.37 -22.71
C HIS A 9 -2.07 9.49 -21.19
N SER A 10 -1.87 8.39 -20.47
CA SER A 10 -1.89 8.32 -19.01
C SER A 10 -0.91 7.25 -18.53
N VAL A 11 -0.52 7.31 -17.26
CA VAL A 11 0.21 6.22 -16.63
C VAL A 11 -0.70 4.98 -16.55
N PRO A 12 -0.32 3.82 -17.12
CA PRO A 12 -1.16 2.63 -17.08
C PRO A 12 -1.25 2.07 -15.65
N PRO A 13 -2.43 1.62 -15.18
CA PRO A 13 -2.61 1.03 -13.86
C PRO A 13 -1.67 -0.16 -13.60
N GLU A 14 -1.39 -0.94 -14.64
CA GLU A 14 -0.52 -2.13 -14.60
C GLU A 14 0.93 -1.76 -14.25
N LEU A 15 1.33 -0.50 -14.41
CA LEU A 15 2.63 -0.04 -13.97
C LEU A 15 2.82 -0.25 -12.45
N ALA A 16 1.73 -0.27 -11.67
CA ALA A 16 1.77 -0.56 -10.24
C ALA A 16 2.38 -1.94 -9.90
N GLU A 17 2.48 -2.87 -10.85
CA GLU A 17 3.15 -4.17 -10.64
C GLU A 17 4.69 -4.06 -10.74
N ALA A 18 5.21 -2.97 -11.30
CA ALA A 18 6.64 -2.78 -11.55
C ALA A 18 7.37 -2.06 -10.40
N THR A 19 6.93 -2.22 -9.14
CA THR A 19 7.49 -1.52 -7.96
C THR A 19 8.98 -1.75 -7.74
N ALA A 20 9.54 -2.86 -8.23
CA ALA A 20 10.96 -3.17 -8.19
C ALA A 20 11.81 -2.39 -9.23
N ALA A 21 11.19 -1.54 -10.06
CA ALA A 21 11.90 -0.76 -11.07
C ALA A 21 12.89 0.22 -10.41
N ILE A 22 14.13 0.18 -10.88
CA ILE A 22 15.21 1.10 -10.46
C ILE A 22 15.30 2.30 -11.40
N VAL A 23 15.07 2.05 -12.69
CA VAL A 23 15.07 3.06 -13.74
C VAL A 23 13.76 2.96 -14.49
N LEU A 24 13.07 4.10 -14.65
CA LEU A 24 11.83 4.19 -15.40
C LEU A 24 11.86 5.40 -16.34
N ASP A 25 11.61 5.15 -17.61
CA ASP A 25 11.55 6.20 -18.64
C ASP A 25 10.14 6.29 -19.21
N LEU A 26 9.50 7.45 -19.07
CA LEU A 26 8.18 7.80 -19.59
C LEU A 26 8.25 8.93 -20.63
N THR A 27 9.46 9.30 -21.08
CA THR A 27 9.68 10.41 -22.01
C THR A 27 9.04 10.15 -23.38
N GLU A 28 8.92 11.20 -24.19
CA GLU A 28 8.33 11.10 -25.54
C GLU A 28 6.89 10.55 -25.57
N ASN A 29 6.17 10.59 -24.45
CA ASN A 29 4.74 10.27 -24.39
C ASN A 29 3.90 11.54 -24.25
N PRO A 30 2.67 11.57 -24.80
CA PRO A 30 1.73 12.69 -24.67
C PRO A 30 1.06 12.74 -23.28
N LEU A 31 1.84 12.56 -22.21
CA LEU A 31 1.38 12.63 -20.82
C LEU A 31 1.23 14.09 -20.40
N THR A 32 0.04 14.45 -19.91
CA THR A 32 -0.27 15.81 -19.44
C THR A 32 -0.25 15.94 -17.92
N THR A 33 -0.44 14.83 -17.21
CA THR A 33 -0.45 14.76 -15.75
C THR A 33 0.06 13.40 -15.27
N LEU A 34 0.57 13.36 -14.04
CA LEU A 34 0.83 12.12 -13.31
C LEU A 34 -0.19 12.04 -12.17
N PRO A 35 -1.17 11.12 -12.22
CA PRO A 35 -2.15 10.97 -11.16
C PRO A 35 -1.47 10.75 -9.80
N ASN A 36 -2.06 11.33 -8.75
CA ASN A 36 -1.51 11.19 -7.41
C ASN A 36 -1.49 9.71 -7.00
N GLY A 37 -0.35 9.24 -6.51
CA GLY A 37 -0.17 7.84 -6.13
C GLY A 37 0.13 6.86 -7.29
N SER A 38 0.34 7.33 -8.52
CA SER A 38 0.74 6.45 -9.64
C SER A 38 2.06 5.69 -9.40
N PHE A 39 2.86 6.16 -8.45
CA PHE A 39 4.15 5.59 -8.08
C PHE A 39 4.18 5.09 -6.63
N LEU A 40 3.01 4.77 -6.05
CA LEU A 40 2.95 4.07 -4.76
C LEU A 40 3.69 2.73 -4.85
N GLY A 41 4.43 2.40 -3.80
CA GLY A 41 5.25 1.19 -3.73
C GLY A 41 6.57 1.24 -4.52
N PHE A 42 6.83 2.26 -5.35
CA PHE A 42 8.11 2.42 -6.06
C PHE A 42 9.18 2.97 -5.10
N THR A 43 9.70 2.12 -4.22
CA THR A 43 10.66 2.49 -3.18
C THR A 43 12.13 2.42 -3.61
N HIS A 44 12.39 1.95 -4.84
CA HIS A 44 13.74 1.68 -5.35
C HIS A 44 14.12 2.52 -6.59
N LEU A 45 13.32 3.52 -6.96
CA LEU A 45 13.60 4.34 -8.13
C LEU A 45 14.85 5.20 -7.90
N GLN A 46 15.90 4.93 -8.66
CA GLN A 46 17.08 5.78 -8.72
C GLN A 46 16.99 6.83 -9.81
N LEU A 47 16.24 6.53 -10.88
CA LEU A 47 16.03 7.45 -11.99
C LEU A 47 14.61 7.29 -12.54
N LEU A 48 13.89 8.41 -12.57
CA LEU A 48 12.63 8.54 -13.29
C LEU A 48 12.76 9.68 -14.30
N ALA A 49 12.57 9.37 -15.59
CA ALA A 49 12.52 10.38 -16.64
C ALA A 49 11.07 10.57 -17.10
N VAL A 50 10.61 11.81 -17.13
CA VAL A 50 9.25 12.21 -17.54
C VAL A 50 9.30 13.32 -18.58
N PRO A 51 8.22 13.54 -19.35
CA PRO A 51 8.12 14.71 -20.23
C PRO A 51 8.40 16.03 -19.46
N PRO A 52 9.05 17.03 -20.08
CA PRO A 52 9.61 18.18 -19.39
C PRO A 52 8.56 19.06 -18.68
N ALA A 53 7.32 19.05 -19.17
CA ALA A 53 6.20 19.77 -18.60
C ALA A 53 5.66 19.16 -17.29
N LEU A 54 5.99 17.90 -16.98
CA LEU A 54 5.53 17.22 -15.78
C LEU A 54 6.48 17.43 -14.62
N GLU A 55 5.94 17.53 -13.42
CA GLU A 55 6.70 17.56 -12.18
C GLU A 55 7.11 16.14 -11.76
N CYS A 56 8.22 16.04 -11.01
CA CYS A 56 8.60 14.78 -10.38
C CYS A 56 7.54 14.35 -9.34
N PRO A 57 7.17 13.06 -9.26
CA PRO A 57 6.30 12.57 -8.21
C PRO A 57 6.88 12.85 -6.82
N GLY A 58 6.03 13.31 -5.90
CA GLY A 58 6.47 13.76 -4.57
C GLY A 58 7.14 15.14 -4.55
N GLY A 59 7.19 15.85 -5.69
CA GLY A 59 7.86 17.14 -5.82
C GLY A 59 9.38 17.03 -5.87
N SER A 60 10.08 18.18 -5.93
CA SER A 60 11.54 18.22 -5.94
C SER A 60 12.18 17.66 -4.67
N ASP A 61 11.49 17.76 -3.54
CA ASP A 61 12.02 17.39 -2.23
C ASP A 61 12.11 15.87 -2.05
N ALA A 62 11.36 15.09 -2.83
CA ALA A 62 11.41 13.64 -2.84
C ALA A 62 12.66 13.06 -3.53
N TRP A 63 13.47 13.90 -4.20
CA TRP A 63 14.61 13.48 -5.01
C TRP A 63 15.89 14.20 -4.59
N GLN A 64 17.03 13.55 -4.80
CA GLN A 64 18.35 14.11 -4.54
C GLN A 64 18.68 15.21 -5.53
N GLU A 65 18.32 14.98 -6.80
CA GLU A 65 18.58 15.90 -7.89
C GLU A 65 17.42 15.85 -8.88
N VAL A 66 16.97 17.02 -9.33
CA VAL A 66 16.00 17.14 -10.42
C VAL A 66 16.62 18.01 -11.50
N THR A 67 16.82 17.44 -12.68
CA THR A 67 17.32 18.18 -13.85
C THR A 67 16.23 18.28 -14.90
N VAL A 68 16.17 19.42 -15.58
CA VAL A 68 15.27 19.62 -16.71
C VAL A 68 16.13 19.91 -17.93
N ASP A 69 16.14 18.95 -18.84
CA ASP A 69 16.71 19.12 -20.17
C ASP A 69 15.58 19.51 -21.14
N GLY A 70 15.93 20.03 -22.33
CA GLY A 70 14.92 20.45 -23.31
C GLY A 70 13.96 19.33 -23.76
N SER A 71 14.35 18.07 -23.61
CA SER A 71 13.58 16.88 -24.00
C SER A 71 12.93 16.13 -22.84
N SER A 72 13.41 16.29 -21.60
CA SER A 72 12.93 15.51 -20.46
C SER A 72 13.24 16.16 -19.12
N ARG A 73 12.43 15.83 -18.12
CA ARG A 73 12.74 16.08 -16.72
C ARG A 73 13.20 14.76 -16.09
N ARG A 74 14.35 14.80 -15.42
CA ARG A 74 14.97 13.64 -14.78
C ARG A 74 14.95 13.84 -13.27
N CYS A 75 14.34 12.89 -12.58
CA CYS A 75 14.26 12.82 -11.12
C CYS A 75 15.25 11.74 -10.67
N GLN A 76 16.29 12.13 -9.95
CA GLN A 76 17.42 11.27 -9.61
C GLN A 76 17.60 11.13 -8.11
N GLY A 77 17.89 9.89 -7.68
CA GLY A 77 18.15 9.53 -6.29
C GLY A 77 16.94 9.79 -5.40
N GLN A 78 15.93 8.92 -5.42
CA GLN A 78 14.80 9.00 -4.50
C GLN A 78 15.29 9.07 -3.05
N LYS A 79 14.85 10.09 -2.33
CA LYS A 79 15.16 10.25 -0.90
C LYS A 79 14.23 9.37 -0.08
N ASN A 80 14.73 8.85 1.03
CA ASN A 80 13.90 8.16 2.01
C ASN A 80 13.16 9.22 2.86
N PRO A 81 11.82 9.35 2.75
CA PRO A 81 11.06 10.31 3.53
C PRO A 81 11.08 10.05 5.04
N CYS A 82 11.43 8.83 5.48
CA CYS A 82 11.55 8.49 6.90
C CYS A 82 12.89 8.92 7.53
N ASN A 83 13.91 9.26 6.73
CA ASN A 83 15.23 9.66 7.24
C ASN A 83 15.29 11.15 7.65
N GLY A 84 14.30 11.96 7.27
CA GLY A 84 14.26 13.40 7.55
C GLY A 84 13.56 13.72 8.88
N SER A 85 13.94 14.84 9.50
CA SER A 85 13.20 15.48 10.60
C SER A 85 11.91 16.19 10.14
N THR A 86 11.37 15.80 8.99
CA THR A 86 10.05 16.21 8.53
C THR A 86 9.01 15.58 9.43
N ASP A 87 8.02 16.37 9.89
CA ASP A 87 6.91 15.98 10.78
C ASP A 87 6.20 14.65 10.42
N LEU A 88 6.41 14.15 9.21
CA LEU A 88 5.84 12.90 8.69
C LEU A 88 6.29 11.65 9.46
N ALA A 89 7.54 11.59 9.95
CA ALA A 89 8.03 10.42 10.69
C ALA A 89 7.33 10.24 12.06
N TRP A 90 6.82 11.34 12.64
CA TRP A 90 6.05 11.33 13.89
C TRP A 90 4.57 10.96 13.70
N LEU A 91 4.09 10.77 12.46
CA LEU A 91 2.71 10.40 12.20
C LEU A 91 2.38 8.93 12.48
N CYS A 92 3.40 8.09 12.65
CA CYS A 92 3.17 6.67 12.89
C CYS A 92 2.68 6.40 14.33
N PRO A 93 1.64 5.56 14.51
CA PRO A 93 1.16 5.21 15.84
C PRO A 93 2.22 4.43 16.64
N GLU A 94 1.98 4.30 17.95
CA GLU A 94 2.82 3.46 18.80
C GLU A 94 2.90 2.02 18.26
N ASN A 95 4.06 1.37 18.45
CA ASN A 95 4.36 0.04 17.92
C ASN A 95 4.37 -0.07 16.38
N SER A 96 4.71 1.03 15.70
CA SER A 96 4.91 1.04 14.26
C SER A 96 6.11 1.87 13.86
N ALA A 97 6.75 1.46 12.78
CA ALA A 97 7.88 2.14 12.17
C ALA A 97 7.50 2.77 10.84
N CYS A 98 8.06 3.95 10.57
CA CYS A 98 7.96 4.59 9.26
C CYS A 98 8.71 3.75 8.22
N ALA A 99 8.05 3.50 7.09
CA ALA A 99 8.65 2.91 5.91
C ALA A 99 8.31 3.75 4.66
N PRO A 100 9.20 3.81 3.65
CA PRO A 100 8.90 4.48 2.39
C PRO A 100 7.81 3.73 1.62
N ASP A 101 6.98 4.45 0.87
CA ASP A 101 5.93 3.88 0.00
C ASP A 101 5.89 4.52 -1.39
N GLY A 102 7.04 4.99 -1.87
CA GLY A 102 7.15 5.69 -3.16
C GLY A 102 7.72 7.10 -3.02
N PRO A 103 7.91 7.82 -4.14
CA PRO A 103 8.50 9.17 -4.11
C PRO A 103 7.60 10.14 -3.33
N GLY A 104 8.08 10.59 -2.17
CA GLY A 104 7.33 11.49 -1.28
C GLY A 104 6.22 10.83 -0.46
N PHE A 105 6.10 9.50 -0.49
CA PHE A 105 5.09 8.76 0.27
C PHE A 105 5.70 7.92 1.40
N ILE A 106 4.98 7.86 2.52
CA ILE A 106 5.29 7.01 3.66
C ILE A 106 4.14 6.05 3.95
N GLN A 107 4.48 4.95 4.61
CA GLN A 107 3.54 4.04 5.26
C GLN A 107 4.05 3.71 6.67
N CYS A 108 3.14 3.32 7.56
CA CYS A 108 3.49 2.87 8.90
C CYS A 108 3.29 1.37 8.99
N LEU A 109 4.39 0.64 9.19
CA LEU A 109 4.38 -0.81 9.33
C LEU A 109 4.45 -1.17 10.81
N CYS A 110 3.62 -2.11 11.25
CA CYS A 110 3.66 -2.56 12.63
C CYS A 110 4.98 -3.27 12.93
N ASP A 111 5.57 -2.93 14.05
CA ASP A 111 6.73 -3.65 14.57
C ASP A 111 6.28 -5.04 15.03
N ASN A 112 7.08 -6.06 14.75
CA ASN A 112 6.80 -7.39 15.27
C ASN A 112 6.90 -7.39 16.82
N PRO A 113 5.92 -7.92 17.59
CA PRO A 113 4.81 -8.81 17.20
C PRO A 113 3.44 -8.14 16.97
N PHE A 114 3.39 -6.82 16.89
CA PHE A 114 2.15 -6.05 16.75
C PHE A 114 1.56 -6.16 15.35
N HIS A 115 0.23 -6.11 15.26
CA HIS A 115 -0.50 -6.15 14.00
C HIS A 115 -1.91 -5.55 14.13
N GLY A 116 -2.63 -5.52 13.01
CA GLY A 116 -4.00 -5.02 12.95
C GLY A 116 -4.09 -3.49 12.87
N TYR A 117 -5.29 -2.95 13.03
CA TYR A 117 -5.53 -1.51 12.95
C TYR A 117 -4.74 -0.78 14.05
N LYS A 118 -3.90 0.20 13.63
CA LYS A 118 -3.02 1.00 14.49
C LYS A 118 -2.04 0.18 15.34
N CYS A 119 -1.72 -1.06 14.95
CA CYS A 119 -0.73 -1.89 15.65
C CYS A 119 -1.06 -2.13 17.14
N LEU A 120 -2.36 -2.19 17.48
CA LEU A 120 -2.84 -2.35 18.85
C LEU A 120 -3.00 -3.81 19.29
N ARG A 121 -2.86 -4.77 18.38
CA ARG A 121 -3.03 -6.21 18.69
C ARG A 121 -1.68 -6.89 18.73
N GLU A 122 -1.52 -7.75 19.71
CA GLU A 122 -0.35 -8.62 19.90
C GLU A 122 -0.83 -10.05 20.17
N GLY A 123 -0.02 -11.04 19.77
CA GLY A 123 -0.33 -12.46 19.95
C GLY A 123 -1.32 -13.02 18.92
N THR A 124 -1.74 -14.27 19.11
CA THR A 124 -2.64 -14.96 18.17
C THR A 124 -4.08 -14.97 18.69
N PHE A 125 -5.05 -14.85 17.78
CA PHE A 125 -6.46 -15.04 18.15
C PHE A 125 -6.67 -16.45 18.75
N PRO A 126 -7.31 -16.59 19.94
CA PRO A 126 -7.45 -17.88 20.61
C PRO A 126 -8.59 -18.70 19.98
N VAL A 127 -8.34 -19.22 18.78
CA VAL A 127 -9.31 -19.95 17.94
C VAL A 127 -10.02 -21.08 18.72
N LEU A 128 -9.28 -21.83 19.54
CA LEU A 128 -9.84 -22.95 20.30
C LEU A 128 -10.89 -22.51 21.33
N LEU A 129 -10.64 -21.39 22.03
CA LEU A 129 -11.57 -20.87 23.03
C LEU A 129 -12.88 -20.42 22.37
N PHE A 130 -12.76 -19.56 21.35
CA PHE A 130 -13.91 -19.03 20.64
C PHE A 130 -14.68 -20.11 19.88
N GLY A 131 -13.96 -20.96 19.13
CA GLY A 131 -14.56 -22.07 18.38
C GLY A 131 -15.23 -23.10 19.29
N GLY A 132 -14.66 -23.37 20.47
CA GLY A 132 -15.28 -24.24 21.47
C GLY A 132 -16.60 -23.68 22.01
N ILE A 133 -16.63 -22.40 22.40
CA ILE A 133 -17.86 -21.75 22.89
C ILE A 133 -18.93 -21.69 21.78
N LEU A 134 -18.55 -21.29 20.57
CA LEU A 134 -19.49 -21.22 19.44
C LEU A 134 -20.04 -22.61 19.10
N GLY A 135 -19.17 -23.61 18.95
CA GLY A 135 -19.57 -24.97 18.62
C GLY A 135 -20.49 -25.59 19.67
N THR A 136 -20.18 -25.43 20.96
CA THR A 136 -21.03 -25.96 22.06
C THR A 136 -22.39 -25.27 22.10
N ALA A 137 -22.46 -23.95 21.91
CA ALA A 137 -23.72 -23.21 21.84
C ALA A 137 -24.57 -23.66 20.65
N THR A 138 -23.96 -23.82 19.47
CA THR A 138 -24.65 -24.30 18.26
C THR A 138 -25.20 -25.71 18.45
N ILE A 139 -24.40 -26.66 18.92
CA ILE A 139 -24.84 -28.04 19.16
C ILE A 139 -26.00 -28.07 20.17
N SER A 140 -25.88 -27.30 21.26
CA SER A 140 -26.92 -27.22 22.29
C SER A 140 -28.23 -26.69 21.72
N LEU A 141 -28.17 -25.61 20.93
CA LEU A 141 -29.35 -25.04 20.28
C LEU A 141 -29.96 -25.99 19.26
N SER A 142 -29.14 -26.68 18.45
CA SER A 142 -29.60 -27.69 17.50
C SER A 142 -30.32 -28.85 18.19
N LEU A 143 -29.79 -29.35 19.32
CA LEU A 143 -30.42 -30.41 20.12
C LEU A 143 -31.75 -29.95 20.74
N LEU A 144 -31.82 -28.70 21.23
CA LEU A 144 -33.04 -28.12 21.77
C LEU A 144 -34.11 -27.94 20.69
N LEU A 145 -33.75 -27.39 19.54
CA LEU A 145 -34.66 -27.23 18.40
C LEU A 145 -35.14 -28.59 17.89
N TRP A 146 -34.25 -29.57 17.77
CA TRP A 146 -34.62 -30.93 17.42
C TRP A 146 -35.63 -31.53 18.42
N GLY A 147 -35.34 -31.44 19.71
CA GLY A 147 -36.19 -31.99 20.77
C GLY A 147 -37.58 -31.34 20.81
N THR A 148 -37.66 -30.02 20.64
CA THR A 148 -38.93 -29.27 20.70
C THR A 148 -39.74 -29.37 19.42
N GLN A 149 -39.10 -29.26 18.23
CA GLN A 149 -39.79 -29.29 16.95
C GLN A 149 -40.16 -30.71 16.50
N ARG A 150 -39.30 -31.73 16.68
CA ARG A 150 -39.69 -33.11 16.32
C ARG A 150 -40.73 -33.72 17.26
N ARG A 151 -40.77 -33.32 18.54
CA ARG A 151 -41.84 -33.77 19.46
C ARG A 151 -43.22 -33.26 19.03
N LYS A 152 -43.30 -32.10 18.39
CA LYS A 152 -44.55 -31.51 17.87
C LYS A 152 -44.99 -32.10 16.53
N ALA A 153 -44.13 -32.83 15.82
CA ALA A 153 -44.47 -33.49 14.55
C ALA A 153 -45.07 -34.91 14.72
N LYS A 154 -45.22 -35.40 15.96
CA LYS A 154 -45.77 -36.73 16.28
C LYS A 154 -47.18 -36.68 16.92
N THR A 155 -47.96 -35.64 16.63
CA THR A 155 -49.40 -35.61 16.99
C THR A 155 -50.20 -35.61 15.69
N PRO A 156 -50.94 -36.69 15.35
CA PRO A 156 -51.97 -36.65 14.30
C PRO A 156 -53.14 -35.76 14.72
#